data_AF-A0A0C3NNK4-F1
#
_entry.id   AF-A0A0C3NNK4-F1
#
_cell.length_a   1.000
_cell.length_b   1.000
_cell.length_c   1.000
_cell.angle_alpha   90.00
_cell.angle_beta   90.00
_cell.angle_gamma   90.00
#
_symmetry.space_group_name_H-M   'P 1'
#
loop_
_entity.id
_entity.type
_entity.pdbx_description
1 polymer ?
#
loop_
_entity_poly.entity_id
_entity_poly.type
_entity_poly.pdbx_seq_one_letter_code
_entity_poly.pdbx_strand_id
1 'polypeptide(L)'
;MSSELIVLYDIPGREKQWMSWSPNTLKPRMTLNYKGLQYRTEWVEYPDIEGVCKKIGARPTDKKADGSDRYTLPVLYDPRTQRVVSDSWDIARYLDDAYPDTPRVVPAGSAALQKAWHMLVLPTVLVPLLHIQLPHVCNILPPRSAEYFRRTREDAFGKKLEEVHSESDWEKLEQGLGKVKTCLEENGEGKDMLVMGDQITHADFVLVGIFIWARKSMGEDSDAWKRLSALHDGKWLKYVGQFAKYEYVDV
;
A
#
# COMPACT_ATOMS: atom_id res chain seq x y z
N MET A 1 -10.40 -26.49 -15.92
CA MET A 1 -9.49 -26.70 -14.78
C MET A 1 -9.51 -25.41 -13.98
N SER A 2 -10.04 -25.44 -12.74
CA SER A 2 -10.02 -24.25 -11.87
C SER A 2 -8.56 -23.86 -11.64
N SER A 3 -8.22 -22.60 -11.88
CA SER A 3 -6.88 -22.06 -11.60
C SER A 3 -6.50 -22.35 -10.15
N GLU A 4 -5.38 -23.05 -9.92
CA GLU A 4 -4.79 -23.27 -8.58
C GLU A 4 -4.08 -22.02 -8.03
N LEU A 5 -3.97 -20.96 -8.84
CA LEU A 5 -3.30 -19.72 -8.45
C LEU A 5 -4.07 -18.98 -7.37
N ILE A 6 -3.32 -18.42 -6.41
CA ILE A 6 -3.82 -17.40 -5.48
C ILE A 6 -4.48 -16.29 -6.29
N VAL A 7 -5.63 -15.79 -5.83
CA VAL A 7 -6.32 -14.64 -6.42
C VAL A 7 -6.13 -13.44 -5.51
N LEU A 8 -5.44 -12.42 -6.00
CA LEU A 8 -5.31 -11.12 -5.34
C LEU A 8 -6.35 -10.16 -5.93
N TYR A 9 -7.22 -9.60 -5.10
CA TYR A 9 -8.17 -8.58 -5.51
C TYR A 9 -7.52 -7.19 -5.35
N ASP A 10 -7.36 -6.48 -6.46
CA ASP A 10 -6.67 -5.18 -6.55
C ASP A 10 -7.50 -4.17 -7.35
N ILE A 11 -7.19 -2.89 -7.25
CA ILE A 11 -7.89 -1.79 -7.92
C ILE A 11 -7.13 -1.42 -9.20
N PRO A 12 -7.78 -1.43 -10.38
CA PRO A 12 -7.11 -1.11 -11.62
C PRO A 12 -6.71 0.37 -11.69
N GLY A 13 -5.66 0.63 -12.48
CA GLY A 13 -5.40 1.96 -13.03
C GLY A 13 -6.15 2.15 -14.35
N ARG A 14 -6.20 3.38 -14.85
CA ARG A 14 -6.85 3.71 -16.12
C ARG A 14 -6.17 3.04 -17.33
N GLU A 15 -4.85 2.88 -17.26
CA GLU A 15 -4.00 2.31 -18.31
C GLU A 15 -2.92 1.42 -17.70
N LYS A 16 -2.24 0.64 -18.54
CA LYS A 16 -1.25 -0.35 -18.13
C LYS A 16 -0.16 0.24 -17.20
N GLN A 17 0.38 1.43 -17.50
CA GLN A 17 1.41 2.04 -16.63
C GLN A 17 0.92 2.37 -15.21
N TRP A 18 -0.39 2.56 -15.02
CA TRP A 18 -1.00 2.91 -13.73
C TRP A 18 -1.60 1.71 -12.99
N MET A 19 -1.50 0.50 -13.54
CA MET A 19 -1.92 -0.71 -12.83
C MET A 19 -1.12 -0.90 -11.54
N SER A 20 -1.77 -1.51 -10.54
CA SER A 20 -1.28 -1.68 -9.17
C SER A 20 -0.65 -0.42 -8.57
N TRP A 21 -1.51 0.47 -8.09
CA TRP A 21 -1.10 1.78 -7.57
C TRP A 21 -1.43 1.97 -6.09
N SER A 22 -2.41 1.21 -5.55
CA SER A 22 -2.91 1.45 -4.20
C SER A 22 -1.89 1.00 -3.16
N PRO A 23 -1.57 1.86 -2.16
CA PRO A 23 -0.57 1.53 -1.15
C PRO A 23 -1.00 0.34 -0.28
N ASN A 24 -2.28 -0.01 -0.25
CA ASN A 24 -2.78 -1.13 0.53
C ASN A 24 -2.66 -2.46 -0.21
N THR A 25 -2.96 -2.48 -1.51
CA THR A 25 -2.88 -3.70 -2.34
C THR A 25 -1.47 -4.01 -2.81
N LEU A 26 -0.59 -3.00 -2.87
CA LEU A 26 0.85 -3.20 -3.09
C LEU A 26 1.48 -4.06 -1.99
N LYS A 27 1.05 -3.95 -0.72
CA LYS A 27 1.61 -4.73 0.39
C LYS A 27 1.52 -6.25 0.16
N PRO A 28 0.34 -6.87 -0.09
CA PRO A 28 0.27 -8.29 -0.42
C PRO A 28 0.83 -8.62 -1.80
N ARG A 29 0.75 -7.73 -2.80
CA ARG A 29 1.40 -7.97 -4.10
C ARG A 29 2.91 -8.17 -3.94
N MET A 30 3.56 -7.25 -3.25
CA MET A 30 5.00 -7.33 -2.97
C MET A 30 5.32 -8.52 -2.07
N THR A 31 4.44 -8.88 -1.13
CA THR A 31 4.59 -10.09 -0.32
C THR A 31 4.57 -11.36 -1.18
N LEU A 32 3.63 -11.47 -2.12
CA LEU A 32 3.54 -12.60 -3.06
C LEU A 32 4.78 -12.66 -3.97
N ASN A 33 5.18 -11.51 -4.54
CA ASN A 33 6.37 -11.40 -5.38
C ASN A 33 7.66 -11.76 -4.60
N TYR A 34 7.81 -11.28 -3.37
CA TYR A 34 8.96 -11.58 -2.51
C TYR A 34 9.04 -13.06 -2.12
N LYS A 35 7.89 -13.67 -1.86
CA LYS A 35 7.79 -15.10 -1.54
C LYS A 35 7.90 -16.01 -2.77
N GLY A 36 7.88 -15.47 -3.99
CA GLY A 36 7.85 -16.25 -5.22
C GLY A 36 6.56 -17.06 -5.41
N LEU A 37 5.45 -16.63 -4.79
CA LEU A 37 4.17 -17.32 -4.90
C LEU A 37 3.47 -16.91 -6.19
N GLN A 38 2.97 -17.90 -6.93
CA GLN A 38 2.21 -17.64 -8.14
C GLN A 38 0.80 -17.18 -7.80
N TYR A 39 0.37 -16.11 -8.45
CA TYR A 39 -0.96 -15.55 -8.27
C TYR A 39 -1.46 -14.96 -9.59
N ARG A 40 -2.76 -14.67 -9.61
CA ARG A 40 -3.40 -13.80 -10.60
C ARG A 40 -4.13 -12.68 -9.90
N THR A 41 -4.27 -11.55 -10.56
CA THR A 41 -5.02 -10.40 -10.07
C THR A 41 -6.45 -10.42 -10.62
N GLU A 42 -7.41 -10.25 -9.72
CA GLU A 42 -8.78 -9.89 -10.07
C GLU A 42 -8.91 -8.37 -9.88
N TRP A 43 -9.11 -7.65 -10.98
CA TRP A 43 -9.20 -6.19 -10.96
C TRP A 43 -10.64 -5.74 -10.66
N VAL A 44 -10.81 -4.98 -9.57
CA VAL A 44 -12.12 -4.52 -9.10
C VAL A 44 -12.11 -3.01 -8.95
N GLU A 45 -12.99 -2.34 -9.69
CA GLU A 45 -13.20 -0.91 -9.54
C GLU A 45 -13.82 -0.55 -8.18
N TYR A 46 -13.50 0.65 -7.68
CA TYR A 46 -13.97 1.13 -6.37
C TYR A 46 -15.46 0.89 -6.06
N PRO A 47 -16.42 1.27 -6.93
CA PRO A 47 -17.85 1.08 -6.65
C PRO A 47 -18.27 -0.39 -6.52
N ASP A 48 -17.48 -1.32 -7.06
CA ASP A 48 -17.84 -2.74 -7.11
C ASP A 48 -17.22 -3.55 -5.96
N ILE A 49 -16.28 -2.96 -5.19
CA ILE A 49 -15.56 -3.63 -4.08
C ILE A 49 -16.52 -4.29 -3.09
N GLU A 50 -17.53 -3.55 -2.61
CA GLU A 50 -18.47 -4.08 -1.62
C GLU A 50 -19.27 -5.27 -2.16
N GLY A 51 -19.73 -5.20 -3.41
CA GLY A 51 -20.47 -6.29 -4.06
C GLY A 51 -19.60 -7.53 -4.28
N VAL A 52 -18.38 -7.34 -4.78
CA VAL A 52 -17.43 -8.45 -4.99
C VAL A 52 -17.06 -9.11 -3.67
N CYS A 53 -16.67 -8.32 -2.66
CA CYS A 53 -16.29 -8.85 -1.34
C CYS A 53 -17.42 -9.69 -0.72
N LYS A 54 -18.67 -9.21 -0.76
CA LYS A 54 -19.82 -9.98 -0.27
C LYS A 54 -20.02 -11.28 -1.06
N LYS A 55 -19.91 -11.22 -2.40
CA LYS A 55 -20.07 -12.41 -3.28
C LYS A 55 -19.06 -13.51 -2.98
N ILE A 56 -17.83 -13.14 -2.65
CA ILE A 56 -16.76 -14.11 -2.35
C ILE A 56 -16.67 -14.47 -0.86
N GLY A 57 -17.51 -13.90 0.00
CA GLY A 57 -17.46 -14.16 1.45
C GLY A 57 -16.28 -13.50 2.17
N ALA A 58 -15.72 -12.42 1.61
CA ALA A 58 -14.72 -11.61 2.28
C ALA A 58 -15.35 -10.84 3.45
N ARG A 59 -14.59 -10.64 4.53
CA ARG A 59 -15.08 -9.92 5.71
C ARG A 59 -14.88 -8.41 5.51
N PRO A 60 -15.74 -7.56 6.07
CA PRO A 60 -15.44 -6.13 6.15
C PRO A 60 -14.21 -5.91 7.04
N THR A 61 -13.44 -4.87 6.74
CA THR A 61 -12.20 -4.55 7.47
C THR A 61 -12.39 -3.43 8.49
N ASP A 62 -13.51 -2.70 8.42
CA ASP A 62 -13.80 -1.55 9.27
C ASP A 62 -15.31 -1.23 9.24
N LYS A 63 -15.72 -0.19 9.98
CA LYS A 63 -17.07 0.40 9.93
C LYS A 63 -17.04 1.78 9.26
N LYS A 64 -18.12 2.12 8.57
CA LYS A 64 -18.39 3.49 8.10
C LYS A 64 -18.87 4.35 9.28
N ALA A 65 -18.93 5.67 9.10
CA ALA A 65 -19.36 6.61 10.16
C ALA A 65 -20.81 6.35 10.63
N ASP A 66 -21.66 5.81 9.76
CA ASP A 66 -23.03 5.41 10.06
C ASP A 66 -23.15 4.02 10.74
N GLY A 67 -22.02 3.36 11.03
CA GLY A 67 -21.96 2.03 11.65
C GLY A 67 -22.12 0.85 10.69
N SER A 68 -22.39 1.11 9.41
CA SER A 68 -22.48 0.05 8.39
C SER A 68 -21.09 -0.52 8.05
N ASP A 69 -21.06 -1.73 7.48
CA ASP A 69 -19.83 -2.42 7.13
C ASP A 69 -19.05 -1.67 6.03
N ARG A 70 -17.73 -1.54 6.22
CA ARG A 70 -16.79 -1.06 5.20
C ARG A 70 -15.97 -2.23 4.65
N TYR A 71 -16.19 -2.52 3.37
CA TYR A 71 -15.40 -3.49 2.61
C TYR A 71 -14.28 -2.77 1.87
N THR A 72 -13.08 -3.35 1.90
CA THR A 72 -11.88 -2.76 1.31
C THR A 72 -11.09 -3.82 0.55
N LEU A 73 -10.16 -3.35 -0.28
CA LEU A 73 -9.09 -4.16 -0.85
C LEU A 73 -7.75 -3.75 -0.19
N PRO A 74 -6.80 -4.69 -0.04
CA PRO A 74 -6.75 -6.01 -0.66
C PRO A 74 -7.64 -7.07 -0.01
N VAL A 75 -8.04 -8.04 -0.84
CA VAL A 75 -8.54 -9.35 -0.42
C VAL A 75 -7.74 -10.41 -1.16
N LEU A 76 -7.49 -11.54 -0.51
CA LEU A 76 -6.82 -12.70 -1.08
C LEU A 76 -7.75 -13.91 -0.99
N TYR A 77 -7.88 -14.65 -2.08
CA TYR A 77 -8.45 -16.00 -2.07
C TYR A 77 -7.36 -17.01 -2.42
N ASP A 78 -7.16 -18.00 -1.57
CA ASP A 78 -6.23 -19.10 -1.82
C ASP A 78 -7.04 -20.38 -2.12
N PRO A 79 -7.06 -20.86 -3.38
CA PRO A 79 -7.77 -22.09 -3.74
C PRO A 79 -7.29 -23.33 -2.99
N ARG A 80 -6.01 -23.38 -2.60
CA ARG A 80 -5.39 -24.54 -1.92
C ARG A 80 -5.96 -24.75 -0.53
N THR A 81 -6.22 -23.66 0.20
CA THR A 81 -6.78 -23.70 1.56
C THR A 81 -8.27 -23.33 1.59
N GLN A 82 -8.82 -22.91 0.45
CA GLN A 82 -10.17 -22.36 0.30
C GLN A 82 -10.45 -21.17 1.21
N ARG A 83 -9.42 -20.42 1.62
CA ARG A 83 -9.55 -19.27 2.51
C ARG A 83 -9.66 -17.97 1.75
N VAL A 84 -10.57 -17.12 2.24
CA VAL A 84 -10.69 -15.71 1.86
C VAL A 84 -10.16 -14.87 3.03
N VAL A 85 -9.17 -14.04 2.76
CA VAL A 85 -8.48 -13.22 3.77
C VAL A 85 -8.54 -11.77 3.35
N SER A 86 -9.13 -10.94 4.21
CA SER A 86 -9.23 -9.49 4.05
C SER A 86 -8.19 -8.81 4.94
N ASP A 87 -7.87 -7.55 4.66
CA ASP A 87 -6.83 -6.76 5.35
C ASP A 87 -5.39 -7.17 4.99
N SER A 88 -4.56 -6.17 4.64
CA SER A 88 -3.19 -6.43 4.16
C SER A 88 -2.26 -7.04 5.22
N TRP A 89 -2.48 -6.74 6.50
CA TRP A 89 -1.71 -7.31 7.60
C TRP A 89 -2.09 -8.77 7.84
N ASP A 90 -3.38 -9.07 7.82
CA ASP A 90 -3.88 -10.43 7.98
C ASP A 90 -3.48 -11.32 6.79
N ILE A 91 -3.47 -10.78 5.57
CA ILE A 91 -2.94 -11.47 4.39
C ILE A 91 -1.45 -11.78 4.58
N ALA A 92 -0.63 -10.85 5.07
CA ALA A 92 0.80 -11.09 5.28
C ALA A 92 1.06 -12.23 6.28
N ARG A 93 0.32 -12.23 7.41
CA ARG A 93 0.40 -13.32 8.41
C ARG A 93 -0.07 -14.65 7.84
N TYR A 94 -1.19 -14.63 7.12
CA TYR A 94 -1.71 -15.82 6.45
C TYR A 94 -0.67 -16.44 5.50
N LEU A 95 0.00 -15.63 4.68
CA LEU A 95 1.01 -16.12 3.75
C LEU A 95 2.26 -16.67 4.45
N ASP A 96 2.67 -16.09 5.58
CA ASP A 96 3.75 -16.63 6.41
C ASP A 96 3.39 -17.99 7.02
N ASP A 97 2.14 -18.19 7.42
CA ASP A 97 1.68 -19.43 8.05
C ASP A 97 1.38 -20.54 7.02
N ALA A 98 0.73 -20.18 5.90
CA ALA A 98 0.31 -21.13 4.87
C ALA A 98 1.47 -21.54 3.95
N TYR A 99 2.54 -20.74 3.86
CA TYR A 99 3.70 -20.99 3.00
C TYR A 99 5.01 -20.83 3.79
N PRO A 100 5.26 -21.71 4.78
CA PRO A 100 6.38 -21.55 5.73
C PRO A 100 7.76 -21.71 5.09
N ASP A 101 7.86 -22.36 3.93
CA ASP A 101 9.11 -22.55 3.17
C ASP A 101 9.53 -21.30 2.36
N THR A 102 8.72 -20.24 2.40
CA THR A 102 9.00 -18.95 1.76
C THR A 102 9.58 -17.94 2.76
N PRO A 103 10.34 -16.92 2.33
CA PRO A 103 10.84 -15.87 3.21
C PRO A 103 9.73 -15.23 4.05
N ARG A 104 9.92 -15.15 5.37
CA ARG A 104 8.94 -14.54 6.29
C ARG A 104 8.94 -13.03 6.20
N VAL A 105 7.75 -12.44 6.22
CA VAL A 105 7.55 -10.98 6.26
C VAL A 105 7.08 -10.50 7.64
N VAL A 106 6.60 -11.41 8.48
CA VAL A 106 6.34 -11.21 9.91
C VAL A 106 7.15 -12.25 10.73
N PRO A 107 8.46 -12.02 10.92
CA PRO A 107 9.29 -12.87 11.78
C PRO A 107 8.71 -13.03 13.19
N ALA A 108 8.97 -14.18 13.82
CA ALA A 108 8.52 -14.45 15.19
C ALA A 108 9.00 -13.35 16.15
N GLY A 109 8.10 -12.85 17.00
CA GLY A 109 8.38 -11.74 17.92
C GLY A 109 8.33 -10.33 17.30
N SER A 110 8.31 -10.19 15.97
CA SER A 110 8.31 -8.86 15.32
C SER A 110 6.92 -8.22 15.20
N ALA A 111 5.84 -8.97 15.37
CA ALA A 111 4.48 -8.51 15.07
C ALA A 111 4.07 -7.23 15.81
N ALA A 112 4.41 -7.12 17.10
CA ALA A 112 4.12 -5.93 17.90
C ALA A 112 4.93 -4.71 17.44
N LEU A 113 6.20 -4.91 17.08
CA LEU A 113 7.09 -3.85 16.59
C LEU A 113 6.66 -3.37 15.21
N GLN A 114 6.28 -4.28 14.30
CA GLN A 114 5.75 -3.90 12.99
C GLN A 114 4.40 -3.17 13.11
N LYS A 115 3.56 -3.52 14.11
CA LYS A 115 2.34 -2.76 14.39
C LYS A 115 2.65 -1.36 14.91
N ALA A 116 3.63 -1.22 15.81
CA ALA A 116 4.09 0.08 16.31
C ALA A 116 4.69 0.94 15.18
N TRP A 117 5.47 0.32 14.27
CA TRP A 117 5.97 0.96 13.07
C TRP A 117 4.83 1.47 12.18
N HIS A 118 3.80 0.65 11.93
CA HIS A 118 2.63 1.10 11.18
C HIS A 118 1.90 2.27 11.86
N MET A 119 1.80 2.25 13.20
CA MET A 119 1.23 3.36 13.98
C MET A 119 2.07 4.64 13.92
N LEU A 120 3.38 4.54 13.67
CA LEU A 120 4.25 5.67 13.38
C LEU A 120 4.02 6.18 11.95
N VAL A 121 4.22 5.31 10.96
CA VAL A 121 4.24 5.68 9.53
C VAL A 121 2.90 6.21 9.03
N LEU A 122 1.78 5.66 9.52
CA LEU A 122 0.44 6.06 9.07
C LEU A 122 0.18 7.56 9.28
N PRO A 123 0.23 8.11 10.51
CA PRO A 123 -0.01 9.53 10.75
C PRO A 123 1.14 10.43 10.29
N THR A 124 2.40 9.96 10.29
CA THR A 124 3.55 10.84 10.01
C THR A 124 3.97 10.88 8.55
N VAL A 125 3.68 9.84 7.77
CA VAL A 125 4.09 9.75 6.36
C VAL A 125 2.89 9.60 5.44
N LEU A 126 2.03 8.60 5.66
CA LEU A 126 0.92 8.33 4.74
C LEU A 126 -0.09 9.49 4.70
N VAL A 127 -0.52 10.01 5.86
CA VAL A 127 -1.54 11.07 5.90
C VAL A 127 -1.07 12.38 5.25
N PRO A 128 0.13 12.94 5.56
CA PRO A 128 0.62 14.13 4.86
C PRO A 128 0.80 13.90 3.36
N LEU A 129 1.38 12.76 2.96
CA LEU A 129 1.60 12.46 1.53
C LEU A 129 0.29 12.20 0.78
N LEU A 130 -0.72 11.61 1.45
CA LEU A 130 -2.08 11.49 0.93
C LEU A 130 -2.62 12.87 0.54
N HIS A 131 -2.57 13.86 1.45
CA HIS A 131 -3.07 15.20 1.15
C HIS A 131 -2.39 15.78 -0.08
N ILE A 132 -1.05 15.73 -0.13
CA ILE A 132 -0.25 16.27 -1.24
C ILE A 132 -0.63 15.59 -2.58
N GLN A 133 -0.86 14.28 -2.61
CA GLN A 133 -1.09 13.56 -3.86
C GLN A 133 -2.56 13.47 -4.29
N LEU A 134 -3.53 13.73 -3.40
CA LEU A 134 -4.97 13.64 -3.65
C LEU A 134 -5.43 14.27 -4.98
N PRO A 135 -4.97 15.48 -5.37
CA PRO A 135 -5.37 16.11 -6.63
C PRO A 135 -5.03 15.27 -7.87
N HIS A 136 -4.02 14.41 -7.78
CA HIS A 136 -3.52 13.64 -8.90
C HIS A 136 -4.10 12.22 -8.98
N VAL A 137 -4.66 11.69 -7.88
CA VAL A 137 -5.12 10.28 -7.82
C VAL A 137 -6.21 10.00 -8.85
N CYS A 138 -7.15 10.93 -9.07
CA CYS A 138 -8.20 10.73 -10.07
C CYS A 138 -7.67 10.58 -11.51
N ASN A 139 -6.48 11.09 -11.81
CA ASN A 139 -5.90 11.03 -13.16
C ASN A 139 -5.46 9.61 -13.54
N ILE A 140 -5.16 8.78 -12.53
CA ILE A 140 -4.68 7.41 -12.73
C ILE A 140 -5.79 6.36 -12.62
N LEU A 141 -7.02 6.77 -12.33
CA LEU A 141 -8.17 5.87 -12.11
C LEU A 141 -9.04 5.75 -13.37
N PRO A 142 -9.65 4.57 -13.62
CA PRO A 142 -10.73 4.47 -14.59
C PRO A 142 -11.92 5.39 -14.23
N PRO A 143 -12.77 5.81 -15.19
CA PRO A 143 -13.77 6.85 -14.97
C PRO A 143 -14.72 6.60 -13.78
N ARG A 144 -15.26 5.39 -13.63
CA ARG A 144 -16.19 5.05 -12.52
C ARG A 144 -15.48 5.10 -11.17
N SER A 145 -14.26 4.58 -11.12
CA SER A 145 -13.40 4.66 -9.93
C SER A 145 -12.98 6.08 -9.58
N ALA A 146 -12.69 6.93 -10.58
CA ALA A 146 -12.33 8.33 -10.38
C ALA A 146 -13.50 9.13 -9.80
N GLU A 147 -14.71 8.95 -10.34
CA GLU A 147 -15.94 9.58 -9.83
C GLU A 147 -16.22 9.15 -8.38
N TYR A 148 -16.20 7.84 -8.12
CA TYR A 148 -16.40 7.29 -6.77
C TYR A 148 -15.37 7.85 -5.78
N PHE A 149 -14.08 7.84 -6.17
CA PHE A 149 -12.99 8.32 -5.32
C PHE A 149 -13.18 9.80 -4.99
N ARG A 150 -13.39 10.65 -6.00
CA ARG A 150 -13.61 12.09 -5.78
C ARG A 150 -14.79 12.33 -4.85
N ARG A 151 -15.97 11.78 -5.15
CA ARG A 151 -17.17 11.97 -4.33
C ARG A 151 -16.94 11.57 -2.87
N THR A 152 -16.39 10.37 -2.64
CA THR A 152 -16.22 9.84 -1.28
C THR A 152 -15.13 10.55 -0.48
N ARG A 153 -14.08 11.06 -1.14
CA ARG A 153 -13.00 11.79 -0.45
C ARG A 153 -13.39 13.24 -0.20
N GLU A 154 -14.02 13.92 -1.17
CA GLU A 154 -14.51 15.28 -0.95
C GLU A 154 -15.55 15.34 0.19
N ASP A 155 -16.43 14.34 0.28
CA ASP A 155 -17.37 14.19 1.41
C ASP A 155 -16.63 13.98 2.75
N ALA A 156 -15.62 13.10 2.77
CA ALA A 156 -14.85 12.82 3.98
C ALA A 156 -13.99 14.03 4.46
N PHE A 157 -13.46 14.84 3.54
CA PHE A 157 -12.63 16.01 3.85
C PHE A 157 -13.42 17.32 3.96
N GLY A 158 -14.66 17.36 3.46
CA GLY A 158 -15.47 18.59 3.38
C GLY A 158 -14.89 19.65 2.44
N LYS A 159 -14.03 19.27 1.49
CA LYS A 159 -13.28 20.15 0.58
C LYS A 159 -13.10 19.51 -0.79
N LYS A 160 -12.81 20.30 -1.83
CA LYS A 160 -12.32 19.77 -3.10
C LYS A 160 -10.95 19.12 -2.92
N LEU A 161 -10.65 18.07 -3.68
CA LEU A 161 -9.38 17.34 -3.57
C LEU A 161 -8.18 18.27 -3.72
N GLU A 162 -8.30 19.24 -4.62
CA GLU A 162 -7.34 20.29 -4.92
C GLU A 162 -7.05 21.22 -3.73
N GLU A 163 -8.01 21.36 -2.80
CA GLU A 163 -7.97 22.27 -1.64
C GLU A 163 -7.59 21.58 -0.33
N VAL A 164 -7.35 20.26 -0.35
CA VAL A 164 -7.01 19.49 0.85
C VAL A 164 -5.59 19.80 1.30
N HIS A 165 -4.65 19.88 0.36
CA HIS A 165 -3.23 20.04 0.67
C HIS A 165 -2.84 21.48 1.01
N SER A 166 -1.76 21.61 1.79
CA SER A 166 -1.13 22.87 2.17
C SER A 166 0.38 22.68 2.26
N GLU A 167 1.16 23.76 2.28
CA GLU A 167 2.62 23.66 2.55
C GLU A 167 2.91 23.02 3.93
N SER A 168 2.00 23.13 4.90
CA SER A 168 2.15 22.45 6.18
C SER A 168 2.18 20.93 6.06
N ASP A 169 1.58 20.34 5.02
CA ASP A 169 1.64 18.90 4.77
C ASP A 169 3.03 18.47 4.29
N TRP A 170 3.75 19.32 3.55
CA TRP A 170 5.14 19.07 3.19
C TRP A 170 6.07 19.11 4.39
N GLU A 171 5.91 20.11 5.27
CA GLU A 171 6.70 20.21 6.51
C GLU A 171 6.45 19.00 7.42
N LYS A 172 5.18 18.58 7.59
CA LYS A 172 4.81 17.39 8.36
C LYS A 172 5.39 16.12 7.76
N LEU A 173 5.34 15.99 6.42
CA LEU A 173 5.91 14.84 5.72
C LEU A 173 7.42 14.77 5.93
N GLU A 174 8.13 15.89 5.77
CA GLU A 174 9.58 15.95 5.97
C GLU A 174 9.95 15.58 7.42
N GLN A 175 9.27 16.15 8.41
CA GLN A 175 9.47 15.79 9.82
C GLN A 175 9.13 14.33 10.11
N GLY A 176 8.06 13.80 9.51
CA GLY A 176 7.64 12.42 9.66
C GLY A 176 8.65 11.44 9.08
N LEU A 177 9.15 11.72 7.88
CA LEU A 177 10.24 10.98 7.27
C LEU A 177 11.54 11.12 8.07
N GLY A 178 11.83 12.29 8.65
CA GLY A 178 12.95 12.47 9.56
C GLY A 178 12.90 11.52 10.76
N LYS A 179 11.72 11.37 11.39
CA LYS A 179 11.51 10.39 12.47
C LYS A 179 11.73 8.94 12.01
N VAL A 180 11.18 8.58 10.85
CA VAL A 180 11.39 7.25 10.23
C VAL A 180 12.88 7.01 9.98
N LYS A 181 13.59 8.02 9.44
CA LYS A 181 15.03 7.96 9.20
C LYS A 181 15.79 7.71 10.49
N THR A 182 15.52 8.48 11.55
CA THR A 182 16.15 8.28 12.86
C THR A 182 15.92 6.86 13.39
N CYS A 183 14.70 6.32 13.29
CA CYS A 183 14.45 4.94 13.70
C CYS A 183 15.26 3.91 12.90
N LEU A 184 15.45 4.13 11.59
CA LEU A 184 16.25 3.22 10.77
C LEU A 184 17.75 3.33 11.08
N GLU A 185 18.25 4.51 11.42
CA GLU A 185 19.66 4.74 11.76
C GLU A 185 20.09 4.01 13.04
N GLU A 186 19.16 3.70 13.95
CA GLU A 186 19.41 2.88 15.14
C GLU A 186 19.89 1.45 14.80
N ASN A 187 19.67 0.97 13.57
CA ASN A 187 20.23 -0.31 13.11
C ASN A 187 21.75 -0.27 12.89
N GLY A 188 22.34 0.94 12.85
CA GLY A 188 23.76 1.16 12.61
C GLY A 188 24.13 1.33 11.12
N GLU A 189 25.38 1.70 10.88
CA GLU A 189 25.91 1.99 9.55
C GLU A 189 25.76 0.76 8.61
N GLY A 190 25.23 1.01 7.41
CA GLY A 190 24.99 -0.03 6.39
C GLY A 190 23.73 -0.88 6.63
N LYS A 191 22.96 -0.64 7.70
CA LYS A 191 21.73 -1.37 8.04
C LYS A 191 20.50 -0.47 8.16
N ASP A 192 20.60 0.79 7.78
CA ASP A 192 19.54 1.80 7.88
C ASP A 192 18.62 1.85 6.64
N MET A 193 18.69 0.83 5.78
CA MET A 193 17.96 0.73 4.52
C MET A 193 16.88 -0.37 4.51
N LEU A 194 16.64 -1.00 5.66
CA LEU A 194 15.54 -1.91 5.96
C LEU A 194 15.13 -1.75 7.42
N VAL A 195 13.86 -1.99 7.74
CA VAL A 195 13.34 -1.86 9.12
C VAL A 195 14.07 -2.81 10.07
N MET A 196 14.33 -4.05 9.66
CA MET A 196 15.12 -5.03 10.42
C MET A 196 16.60 -5.09 10.01
N GLY A 197 17.06 -4.14 9.20
CA GLY A 197 18.45 -4.02 8.77
C GLY A 197 18.91 -4.99 7.68
N ASP A 198 18.69 -6.30 7.84
CA ASP A 198 19.14 -7.34 6.91
C ASP A 198 18.01 -8.21 6.33
N GLN A 199 16.77 -8.00 6.79
CA GLN A 199 15.60 -8.74 6.35
C GLN A 199 14.47 -7.80 5.93
N ILE A 200 13.87 -8.09 4.77
CA ILE A 200 12.63 -7.44 4.32
C ILE A 200 11.45 -7.96 5.14
N THR A 201 10.63 -7.04 5.62
CA THR A 201 9.42 -7.31 6.39
C THR A 201 8.19 -6.63 5.79
N HIS A 202 7.01 -6.94 6.32
CA HIS A 202 5.79 -6.23 5.96
C HIS A 202 5.89 -4.74 6.29
N ALA A 203 6.61 -4.36 7.34
CA ALA A 203 6.87 -2.97 7.70
C ALA A 203 7.60 -2.18 6.59
N ASP A 204 8.51 -2.82 5.86
CA ASP A 204 9.16 -2.21 4.69
C ASP A 204 8.14 -2.00 3.56
N PHE A 205 7.30 -3.01 3.27
CA PHE A 205 6.26 -2.90 2.24
C PHE A 205 5.20 -1.82 2.54
N VAL A 206 4.96 -1.51 3.82
CA VAL A 206 4.12 -0.36 4.19
C VAL A 206 4.73 0.94 3.64
N LEU A 207 6.02 1.17 3.88
CA LEU A 207 6.70 2.39 3.45
C LEU A 207 6.82 2.42 1.92
N VAL A 208 7.25 1.32 1.31
CA VAL A 208 7.43 1.23 -0.15
C VAL A 208 6.11 1.45 -0.89
N GLY A 209 5.02 0.82 -0.44
CA GLY A 209 3.70 0.98 -1.06
C GLY A 209 3.22 2.44 -1.07
N ILE A 210 3.56 3.22 -0.04
CA ILE A 210 3.26 4.66 0.05
C ILE A 210 4.01 5.45 -1.04
N PHE A 211 5.30 5.19 -1.22
CA PHE A 211 6.12 5.90 -2.21
C PHE A 211 5.81 5.49 -3.65
N ILE A 212 5.52 4.21 -3.91
CA ILE A 212 5.08 3.75 -5.23
C ILE A 212 3.75 4.44 -5.62
N TRP A 213 2.84 4.60 -4.67
CA TRP A 213 1.60 5.32 -4.92
C TRP A 213 1.84 6.78 -5.29
N ALA A 214 2.72 7.48 -4.56
CA ALA A 214 3.09 8.86 -4.87
C ALA A 214 3.75 8.97 -6.25
N ARG A 215 4.68 8.06 -6.58
CA ARG A 215 5.34 7.98 -7.90
C ARG A 215 4.32 7.89 -9.03
N LYS A 216 3.37 6.95 -8.91
CA LYS A 216 2.35 6.70 -9.93
C LYS A 216 1.35 7.83 -10.06
N SER A 217 0.89 8.39 -8.93
CA SER A 217 -0.15 9.42 -8.93
C SER A 217 0.38 10.79 -9.35
N MET A 218 1.49 11.26 -8.77
CA MET A 218 2.06 12.58 -9.07
C MET A 218 2.72 12.63 -10.46
N GLY A 219 3.26 11.51 -10.93
CA GLY A 219 4.07 11.43 -12.14
C GLY A 219 5.51 11.88 -11.89
N GLU A 220 6.46 11.16 -12.48
CA GLU A 220 7.90 11.32 -12.20
C GLU A 220 8.49 12.65 -12.68
N ASP A 221 7.86 13.29 -13.66
CA ASP A 221 8.31 14.58 -14.20
C ASP A 221 7.84 15.78 -13.36
N SER A 222 6.94 15.57 -12.39
CA SER A 222 6.34 16.63 -11.58
C SER A 222 7.31 17.24 -10.58
N ASP A 223 7.12 18.53 -10.28
CA ASP A 223 7.92 19.23 -9.25
C ASP A 223 7.65 18.66 -7.85
N ALA A 224 6.42 18.17 -7.61
CA ALA A 224 6.08 17.46 -6.37
C ALA A 224 6.90 16.17 -6.21
N TRP A 225 6.99 15.35 -7.26
CA TRP A 225 7.84 14.15 -7.20
C TRP A 225 9.31 14.49 -7.03
N LYS A 226 9.83 15.50 -7.75
CA LYS A 226 11.22 15.97 -7.58
C LYS A 226 11.49 16.40 -6.14
N ARG A 227 10.60 17.20 -5.53
CA ARG A 227 10.70 17.61 -4.12
C ARG A 227 10.72 16.40 -3.18
N LEU A 228 9.77 15.47 -3.33
CA LEU A 228 9.71 14.25 -2.52
C LEU A 228 10.98 13.40 -2.66
N SER A 229 11.46 13.23 -3.89
CA SER A 229 12.64 12.42 -4.20
C SER A 229 13.95 13.00 -3.68
N ALA A 230 14.01 14.32 -3.45
CA ALA A 230 15.19 15.01 -2.93
C ALA A 230 15.27 14.98 -1.40
N LEU A 231 14.17 14.69 -0.69
CA LEU A 231 14.15 14.70 0.78
C LEU A 231 15.21 13.76 1.36
N HIS A 232 15.92 14.27 2.37
CA HIS A 232 16.97 13.53 3.08
C HIS A 232 18.04 12.94 2.13
N ASP A 233 18.57 13.77 1.24
CA ASP A 233 19.64 13.42 0.29
C ASP A 233 19.29 12.19 -0.59
N GLY A 234 18.01 12.09 -0.95
CA GLY A 234 17.47 11.02 -1.77
C GLY A 234 17.42 9.65 -1.09
N LYS A 235 17.48 9.57 0.24
CA LYS A 235 17.40 8.31 1.00
C LYS A 235 16.19 7.48 0.61
N TRP A 236 15.02 8.10 0.46
CA TRP A 236 13.78 7.38 0.20
C TRP A 236 13.70 6.75 -1.19
N LEU A 237 14.28 7.42 -2.20
CA LEU A 237 14.36 6.85 -3.54
C LEU A 237 15.31 5.65 -3.57
N LYS A 238 16.44 5.74 -2.85
CA LYS A 238 17.36 4.59 -2.65
C LYS A 238 16.64 3.46 -1.91
N TYR A 239 15.86 3.78 -0.88
CA TYR A 239 15.13 2.82 -0.07
C TYR A 239 14.14 2.03 -0.93
N VAL A 240 13.29 2.73 -1.70
CA VAL A 240 12.31 2.14 -2.62
C VAL A 240 12.98 1.39 -3.77
N GLY A 241 14.09 1.88 -4.29
CA GLY A 241 14.82 1.26 -5.41
C GLY A 241 15.24 -0.18 -5.15
N GLN A 242 15.50 -0.56 -3.88
CA GLN A 242 15.81 -1.94 -3.49
C GLN A 242 14.69 -2.93 -3.80
N PHE A 243 13.46 -2.44 -3.95
CA PHE A 243 12.26 -3.26 -4.11
C PHE A 243 11.78 -3.36 -5.56
N ALA A 244 12.45 -2.73 -6.52
CA ALA A 244 12.03 -2.70 -7.94
C ALA A 244 11.76 -4.09 -8.52
N LYS A 245 12.57 -5.10 -8.14
CA LYS A 245 12.39 -6.50 -8.57
C LYS A 245 11.12 -7.18 -8.02
N TYR A 246 10.49 -6.61 -7.01
CA TYR A 246 9.25 -7.08 -6.40
C TYR A 246 8.02 -6.26 -6.83
N GLU A 247 8.17 -5.36 -7.80
CA GLU A 247 7.06 -4.57 -8.36
C GLU A 247 6.36 -5.25 -9.56
N TYR A 248 6.63 -6.53 -9.82
CA TYR A 248 5.97 -7.28 -10.90
C TYR A 248 4.44 -7.20 -10.81
N VAL A 249 3.81 -6.97 -11.97
CA VAL A 249 2.36 -6.91 -12.16
C VAL A 249 1.98 -7.83 -13.33
N ASP A 250 0.96 -8.64 -13.14
CA ASP A 250 0.43 -9.64 -14.08
C ASP A 250 -0.65 -9.03 -15.02
N VAL A 251 -0.23 -8.19 -15.98
CA VAL A 251 -1.09 -7.42 -16.91
C VAL A 251 -0.63 -7.43 -18.37
#